data_AF-A0A4D9DGH4-F1
#
_entry.id   AF-A0A4D9DGH4-F1
#
_cell.length_a   1.000
_cell.length_b   1.000
_cell.length_c   1.000
_cell.angle_alpha   90.00
_cell.angle_beta   90.00
_cell.angle_gamma   90.00
#
_symmetry.space_group_name_H-M   'P 1'
#
loop_
_entity.id
_entity.type
_entity.pdbx_description
1 polymer ?
#
loop_
_entity_poly.entity_id
_entity_poly.type
_entity_poly.pdbx_seq_one_letter_code
_entity_poly.pdbx_strand_id
1 'polypeptide(L)'
;MELLSCRRVEQLYQKVMALWHQLHVNTKSLISWNYLRKDIALVQGWNMEKLRSLAQGECQQAMKSLQAHCEDFLQDSRDSELFSGADRLRLEEEVKSSKEHFQQLLESMENEDKDETLARTYLSELKNIRLRLEECEQRLVRRIQAPSSTRTDGDTIQENTFRVAEQERMQEDLRQLKSDLQHVSERCDSFLHKSPTGSSAPHLRSELNLLVEKMDHVYGLSSIYLDKLKTVDVIVRSTQGAESLVKGYEVKLSQEEAVPADLTAIQSHRATLQQWLSDAKNKNAVFSTLEEDVAKAKVTGEQLYRLKQERSMELERYQEKGAQLWDRWQRVGSQIETR
;
A
#
# COMPACT_ATOMS: atom_id res chain seq x y z
N MET A 1 -22.31 92.54 49.65
CA MET A 1 -21.63 91.32 50.14
C MET A 1 -22.41 90.05 49.82
N GLU A 2 -23.74 90.02 49.98
CA GLU A 2 -24.57 88.82 49.76
C GLU A 2 -24.58 88.29 48.32
N LEU A 3 -24.62 89.15 47.29
CA LEU A 3 -24.56 88.74 45.88
C LEU A 3 -23.22 88.07 45.49
N LEU A 4 -22.11 88.46 46.13
CA LEU A 4 -20.80 87.82 45.94
C LEU A 4 -20.74 86.47 46.66
N SER A 5 -21.44 86.31 47.79
CA SER A 5 -21.55 85.05 48.52
C SER A 5 -22.40 84.01 47.77
N CYS A 6 -23.51 84.44 47.16
CA CYS A 6 -24.38 83.58 46.35
C CYS A 6 -23.65 83.06 45.11
N ARG A 7 -22.94 83.93 44.37
CA ARG A 7 -22.09 83.54 43.23
C ARG A 7 -20.96 82.57 43.62
N ARG A 8 -20.37 82.73 44.80
CA ARG A 8 -19.31 81.83 45.28
C ARG A 8 -19.85 80.46 45.65
N VAL A 9 -21.03 80.37 46.26
CA VAL A 9 -21.72 79.10 46.55
C VAL A 9 -22.09 78.39 45.26
N GLU A 10 -22.63 79.11 44.28
CA GLU A 10 -22.96 78.56 42.96
C GLU A 10 -21.72 78.02 42.22
N GLN A 11 -20.59 78.74 42.25
CA GLN A 11 -19.32 78.28 41.70
C GLN A 11 -18.79 77.02 42.40
N LEU A 12 -18.92 76.93 43.73
CA LEU A 12 -18.52 75.75 44.48
C LEU A 12 -19.41 74.54 44.14
N TYR A 13 -20.72 74.76 44.00
CA TYR A 13 -21.66 73.72 43.57
C TYR A 13 -21.32 73.20 42.18
N GLN A 14 -21.10 74.10 41.20
CA GLN A 14 -20.70 73.72 39.84
C GLN A 14 -19.37 72.94 39.82
N LYS A 15 -18.40 73.32 40.67
CA LYS A 15 -17.14 72.57 40.82
C LYS A 15 -17.36 71.17 41.38
N VAL A 16 -18.20 71.03 42.41
CA VAL A 16 -18.52 69.70 42.98
C VAL A 16 -19.25 68.83 41.96
N MET A 17 -20.19 69.39 41.20
CA MET A 17 -20.89 68.67 40.14
C MET A 17 -19.94 68.23 39.01
N ALA A 18 -18.99 69.07 38.62
CA ALA A 18 -17.97 68.72 37.64
C ALA A 18 -17.05 67.59 38.15
N LEU A 19 -16.60 67.65 39.41
CA LEU A 19 -15.79 66.60 40.02
C LEU A 19 -16.56 65.28 40.14
N TRP A 20 -17.83 65.33 40.53
CA TRP A 20 -18.68 64.14 40.62
C TRP A 20 -18.93 63.52 39.24
N HIS A 21 -19.20 64.34 38.23
CA HIS A 21 -19.34 63.89 36.86
C HIS A 21 -18.05 63.23 36.37
N GLN A 22 -16.89 63.85 36.60
CA GLN A 22 -15.60 63.29 36.22
C GLN A 22 -15.30 61.95 36.92
N LEU A 23 -15.58 61.86 38.22
CA LEU A 23 -15.43 60.61 38.97
C LEU A 23 -16.36 59.52 38.43
N HIS A 24 -17.60 59.87 38.11
CA HIS A 24 -18.57 58.94 37.54
C HIS A 24 -18.11 58.40 36.19
N VAL A 25 -17.69 59.29 35.27
CA VAL A 25 -17.17 58.91 33.95
C VAL A 25 -15.92 58.01 34.09
N ASN A 26 -14.97 58.39 34.93
CA ASN A 26 -13.75 57.61 35.19
C ASN A 26 -14.05 56.24 35.82
N THR A 27 -15.06 56.14 36.70
CA THR A 27 -15.45 54.87 37.30
C THR A 27 -16.11 53.97 36.26
N LYS A 28 -16.99 54.52 35.42
CA LYS A 28 -17.67 53.78 34.37
C LYS A 28 -16.69 53.23 33.32
N SER A 29 -15.73 54.06 32.88
CA SER A 29 -14.69 53.65 31.93
C SER A 29 -13.76 52.58 32.50
N LEU A 30 -13.41 52.64 33.79
CA LEU A 30 -12.60 51.61 34.46
C LEU A 30 -13.34 50.28 34.54
N ILE A 31 -14.65 50.29 34.78
CA ILE A 31 -15.47 49.08 34.85
C ILE A 31 -15.56 48.41 33.48
N SER A 32 -15.92 49.15 32.43
CA SER A 32 -15.99 48.62 31.06
C SER A 32 -14.61 48.15 30.56
N TRP A 33 -13.53 48.85 30.92
CA TRP A 33 -12.15 48.40 30.68
C TRP A 33 -11.85 47.04 31.32
N ASN A 34 -12.24 46.82 32.58
CA ASN A 34 -12.01 45.55 33.27
C ASN A 34 -12.76 44.39 32.60
N TYR A 35 -14.02 44.61 32.21
CA TYR A 35 -14.80 43.61 31.47
C TYR A 35 -14.14 43.27 30.13
N LEU A 36 -13.71 44.29 29.37
CA LEU A 36 -13.01 44.12 28.11
C LEU A 36 -11.71 43.32 28.29
N ARG A 37 -10.88 43.68 29.28
CA ARG A 37 -9.63 42.96 29.59
C ARG A 37 -9.88 41.49 29.93
N LYS A 38 -10.94 41.20 30.69
CA LYS A 38 -11.32 39.84 31.04
C LYS A 38 -11.66 39.01 29.79
N ASP A 39 -12.42 39.59 28.86
CA ASP A 39 -12.81 38.91 27.63
C ASP A 39 -11.62 38.72 26.68
N ILE A 40 -10.74 39.72 26.56
CA ILE A 40 -9.48 39.59 25.81
C ILE A 40 -8.66 38.42 26.37
N ALA A 41 -8.45 38.38 27.69
CA ALA A 41 -7.68 37.32 28.33
C ALA A 41 -8.32 35.93 28.15
N LEU A 42 -9.66 35.85 28.18
CA LEU A 42 -10.40 34.61 27.94
C LEU A 42 -10.14 34.07 26.54
N VAL A 43 -10.28 34.91 25.51
CA VAL A 43 -10.15 34.52 24.09
C VAL A 43 -8.71 34.21 23.74
N GLN A 44 -7.75 35.01 24.21
CA GLN A 44 -6.32 34.77 24.01
C GLN A 44 -5.84 33.49 24.72
N GLY A 45 -6.52 33.06 25.78
CA GLY A 45 -6.25 31.80 26.47
C GLY A 45 -6.78 30.56 25.73
N TRP A 46 -7.49 30.71 24.62
CA TRP A 46 -7.99 29.57 23.85
C TRP A 46 -6.89 28.89 23.05
N ASN A 47 -6.96 27.57 23.02
CA ASN A 47 -6.18 26.70 22.16
C ASN A 47 -7.12 25.66 21.51
N MET A 48 -6.59 24.82 20.62
CA MET A 48 -7.38 23.82 19.88
C MET A 48 -8.17 22.89 20.79
N GLU A 49 -7.56 22.37 21.86
CA GLU A 49 -8.22 21.46 22.81
C GLU A 49 -9.36 22.15 23.56
N LYS A 50 -9.11 23.37 24.04
CA LYS A 50 -10.11 24.17 24.73
C LYS A 50 -11.28 24.48 23.81
N LEU A 51 -10.99 24.85 22.56
CA LEU A 51 -12.02 25.19 21.58
C LEU A 51 -12.90 23.98 21.21
N ARG A 52 -12.33 22.77 21.11
CA ARG A 52 -13.11 21.52 20.93
C ARG A 52 -14.00 21.19 22.13
N SER A 53 -13.59 21.56 23.33
CA SER A 53 -14.36 21.29 24.55
C SER A 53 -15.54 22.25 24.76
N LEU A 54 -15.50 23.43 24.11
CA LEU A 54 -16.53 24.45 24.23
C LEU A 54 -17.69 24.15 23.28
N ALA A 55 -18.92 24.42 23.71
CA ALA A 55 -20.06 24.34 22.82
C ALA A 55 -20.00 25.51 21.81
N GLN A 56 -20.48 25.29 20.58
CA GLN A 56 -20.50 26.34 19.54
C GLN A 56 -21.19 27.63 20.01
N GLY A 57 -22.22 27.52 20.86
CA GLY A 57 -22.91 28.66 21.46
C GLY A 57 -22.07 29.47 22.45
N GLU A 58 -21.14 28.83 23.17
CA GLU A 58 -20.27 29.50 24.14
C GLU A 58 -19.22 30.36 23.46
N CYS A 59 -18.61 29.86 22.37
CA CYS A 59 -17.64 30.62 21.58
C CYS A 59 -18.30 31.85 20.92
N GLN A 60 -19.48 31.66 20.33
CA GLN A 60 -20.24 32.77 19.75
C GLN A 60 -20.65 33.80 20.81
N GLN A 61 -21.03 33.35 22.00
CA GLN A 61 -21.40 34.24 23.10
C GLN A 61 -20.19 35.04 23.60
N ALA A 62 -19.03 34.40 23.77
CA ALA A 62 -17.81 35.09 24.16
C ALA A 62 -17.38 36.15 23.12
N MET A 63 -17.56 35.88 21.83
CA MET A 63 -17.33 36.87 20.76
C MET A 63 -18.30 38.05 20.80
N LYS A 64 -19.58 37.78 21.07
CA LYS A 64 -20.58 38.84 21.26
C LYS A 64 -20.26 39.69 22.49
N SER A 65 -19.87 39.06 23.60
CA SER A 65 -19.47 39.76 24.83
C SER A 65 -18.22 40.62 24.62
N LEU A 66 -17.18 40.09 23.97
CA LEU A 66 -15.97 40.85 23.63
C LEU A 66 -16.31 42.09 22.78
N GLN A 67 -17.19 41.94 21.78
CA GLN A 67 -17.64 43.06 20.95
C GLN A 67 -18.42 44.10 21.75
N ALA A 68 -19.40 43.68 22.55
CA ALA A 68 -20.23 44.56 23.36
C ALA A 68 -19.40 45.35 24.38
N HIS A 69 -18.51 44.66 25.13
CA HIS A 69 -17.65 45.32 26.10
C HIS A 69 -16.61 46.26 25.45
N CYS A 70 -16.20 45.99 24.21
CA CYS A 70 -15.36 46.91 23.44
C CYS A 70 -16.12 48.19 23.09
N GLU A 71 -17.37 48.06 22.62
CA GLU A 71 -18.24 49.20 22.31
C GLU A 71 -18.55 50.04 23.56
N ASP A 72 -18.90 49.39 24.67
CA ASP A 72 -19.14 50.03 25.97
C ASP A 72 -17.90 50.80 26.44
N PHE A 73 -16.70 50.19 26.39
CA PHE A 73 -15.46 50.85 26.75
C PHE A 73 -15.15 52.06 25.87
N LEU A 74 -15.32 51.94 24.54
CA LEU A 74 -15.08 53.05 23.62
C LEU A 74 -16.08 54.19 23.76
N GLN A 75 -17.29 53.91 24.28
CA GLN A 75 -18.27 54.94 24.62
C GLN A 75 -17.92 55.60 25.96
N ASP A 76 -17.65 54.80 26.99
CA ASP A 76 -17.46 55.29 28.37
C ASP A 76 -16.11 56.00 28.57
N SER A 77 -15.09 55.64 27.78
CA SER A 77 -13.75 56.21 27.89
C SER A 77 -13.57 57.52 27.12
N ARG A 78 -14.54 58.00 26.33
CA ARG A 78 -14.41 59.21 25.47
C ARG A 78 -13.98 60.44 26.26
N ASP A 79 -14.71 60.70 27.34
CA ASP A 79 -14.55 61.87 28.21
C ASP A 79 -13.79 61.54 29.51
N SER A 80 -13.16 60.36 29.58
CA SER A 80 -12.40 59.92 30.74
C SER A 80 -10.97 60.43 30.70
N GLU A 81 -10.46 60.92 31.84
CA GLU A 81 -9.06 61.35 32.00
C GLU A 81 -8.09 60.19 32.21
N LEU A 82 -8.62 58.98 32.53
CA LEU A 82 -7.80 57.80 32.84
C LEU A 82 -7.23 57.10 31.60
N PHE A 83 -7.86 57.27 30.43
CA PHE A 83 -7.51 56.55 29.21
C PHE A 83 -7.21 57.54 28.09
N SER A 84 -5.99 57.51 27.59
CA SER A 84 -5.59 58.33 26.46
C SER A 84 -6.17 57.79 25.14
N GLY A 85 -6.12 58.61 24.08
CA GLY A 85 -6.43 58.12 22.73
C GLY A 85 -5.59 56.92 22.31
N ALA A 86 -4.32 56.87 22.71
CA ALA A 86 -3.42 55.76 22.42
C ALA A 86 -3.81 54.47 23.17
N ASP A 87 -4.27 54.57 24.42
CA ASP A 87 -4.72 53.41 25.19
C ASP A 87 -5.96 52.76 24.59
N ARG A 88 -6.88 53.58 24.08
CA ARG A 88 -8.10 53.12 23.39
C ARG A 88 -7.74 52.37 22.12
N LEU A 89 -6.88 52.96 21.27
CA LEU A 89 -6.40 52.31 20.04
C LEU A 89 -5.69 50.98 20.32
N ARG A 90 -4.81 50.92 21.34
CA ARG A 90 -4.13 49.68 21.72
C ARG A 90 -5.12 48.58 22.11
N LEU A 91 -6.16 48.91 22.87
CA LEU A 91 -7.18 47.92 23.26
C LEU A 91 -8.02 47.47 22.07
N GLU A 92 -8.37 48.37 21.15
CA GLU A 92 -9.02 47.99 19.89
C GLU A 92 -8.14 47.03 19.05
N GLU A 93 -6.83 47.27 18.99
CA GLU A 93 -5.86 46.38 18.34
C GLU A 93 -5.78 45.01 19.04
N GLU A 94 -5.76 44.97 20.39
CA GLU A 94 -5.79 43.71 21.15
C GLU A 94 -7.10 42.93 20.91
N VAL A 95 -8.25 43.61 20.82
CA VAL A 95 -9.54 43.00 20.48
C VAL A 95 -9.49 42.43 19.06
N LYS A 96 -8.95 43.18 18.11
CA LYS A 96 -8.78 42.73 16.72
C LYS A 96 -7.88 41.50 16.66
N SER A 97 -6.73 41.52 17.33
CA SER A 97 -5.81 40.39 17.42
C SER A 97 -6.48 39.17 18.06
N SER A 98 -7.33 39.35 19.07
CA SER A 98 -8.07 38.26 19.72
C SER A 98 -9.08 37.61 18.79
N LYS A 99 -9.76 38.40 17.94
CA LYS A 99 -10.65 37.89 16.90
C LYS A 99 -9.90 37.14 15.81
N GLU A 100 -8.75 37.67 15.38
CA GLU A 100 -7.88 37.02 14.40
C GLU A 100 -7.35 35.68 14.93
N HIS A 101 -6.91 35.64 16.20
CA HIS A 101 -6.50 34.40 16.89
C HIS A 101 -7.63 33.35 16.89
N PHE A 102 -8.84 33.75 17.28
CA PHE A 102 -10.00 32.87 17.26
C PHE A 102 -10.30 32.35 15.84
N GLN A 103 -10.24 33.20 14.82
CA GLN A 103 -10.46 32.80 13.43
C GLN A 103 -9.40 31.81 12.96
N GLN A 104 -8.12 32.05 13.27
CA GLN A 104 -7.02 31.13 12.95
C GLN A 104 -7.21 29.75 13.60
N LEU A 105 -7.68 29.71 14.86
CA LEU A 105 -8.00 28.46 15.54
C LEU A 105 -9.13 27.71 14.84
N LEU A 106 -10.19 28.41 14.40
CA LEU A 106 -11.29 27.79 13.65
C LEU A 106 -10.81 27.21 12.31
N GLU A 107 -10.01 27.97 11.55
CA GLU A 107 -9.45 27.52 10.27
C GLU A 107 -8.52 26.32 10.47
N SER A 108 -7.70 26.31 11.53
CA SER A 108 -6.84 25.18 11.88
C SER A 108 -7.64 23.94 12.24
N MET A 109 -8.76 24.07 12.97
CA MET A 109 -9.63 22.95 13.30
C MET A 109 -10.28 22.36 12.06
N GLU A 110 -10.81 23.22 11.18
CA GLU A 110 -11.42 22.76 9.94
C GLU A 110 -10.41 22.04 9.03
N ASN A 111 -9.18 22.51 8.97
CA ASN A 111 -8.12 21.87 8.20
C ASN A 111 -7.72 20.51 8.80
N GLU A 112 -7.60 20.40 10.12
CA GLU A 112 -7.30 19.12 10.79
C GLU A 112 -8.43 18.10 10.57
N ASP A 113 -9.70 18.52 10.63
CA ASP A 113 -10.86 17.65 10.36
C ASP A 113 -10.89 17.18 8.90
N LYS A 114 -10.53 18.06 7.95
CA LYS A 114 -10.37 17.69 6.53
C LYS A 114 -9.25 16.67 6.34
N ASP A 115 -8.09 16.92 6.95
CA ASP A 115 -6.93 16.01 6.88
C ASP A 115 -7.26 14.65 7.49
N GLU A 116 -7.95 14.62 8.63
CA GLU A 116 -8.38 13.39 9.29
C GLU A 116 -9.39 12.61 8.43
N THR A 117 -10.33 13.30 7.77
CA THR A 117 -11.30 12.68 6.85
C THR A 117 -10.62 12.08 5.63
N LEU A 118 -9.64 12.79 5.05
CA LEU A 118 -8.84 12.29 3.93
C LEU A 118 -7.99 11.09 4.35
N ALA A 119 -7.30 11.16 5.49
CA ALA A 119 -6.50 10.06 6.02
C ALA A 119 -7.35 8.78 6.23
N ARG A 120 -8.56 8.92 6.79
CA ARG A 120 -9.50 7.79 6.95
C ARG A 120 -9.95 7.21 5.61
N THR A 121 -10.15 8.06 4.61
CA THR A 121 -10.49 7.61 3.26
C THR A 121 -9.37 6.75 2.67
N TYR A 122 -8.12 7.22 2.75
CA TYR A 122 -6.96 6.44 2.31
C TYR A 122 -6.78 5.14 3.07
N LEU A 123 -6.94 5.16 4.41
CA LEU A 123 -6.90 3.94 5.23
C LEU A 123 -7.96 2.91 4.80
N SER A 124 -9.16 3.37 4.43
CA SER A 124 -10.22 2.50 3.91
C SER A 124 -9.85 1.89 2.54
N GLU A 125 -9.30 2.69 1.63
CA GLU A 125 -8.80 2.22 0.33
C GLU A 125 -7.68 1.17 0.51
N LEU A 126 -6.68 1.44 1.36
CA LEU A 126 -5.59 0.50 1.68
C LEU A 126 -6.13 -0.79 2.31
N LYS A 127 -7.11 -0.69 3.21
CA LYS A 127 -7.75 -1.88 3.82
C LYS A 127 -8.42 -2.76 2.78
N ASN A 128 -9.09 -2.17 1.79
CA ASN A 128 -9.71 -2.94 0.70
C ASN A 128 -8.66 -3.70 -0.12
N ILE A 129 -7.59 -3.01 -0.53
CA ILE A 129 -6.47 -3.61 -1.26
C ILE A 129 -5.84 -4.75 -0.45
N ARG A 130 -5.61 -4.53 0.86
CA ARG A 130 -5.06 -5.54 1.77
C ARG A 130 -5.92 -6.80 1.84
N LEU A 131 -7.24 -6.67 1.94
CA LEU A 131 -8.14 -7.83 1.98
C LEU A 131 -8.08 -8.64 0.68
N ARG A 132 -8.08 -7.97 -0.48
CA ARG A 132 -7.95 -8.62 -1.79
C ARG A 132 -6.59 -9.32 -1.92
N LEU A 133 -5.52 -8.70 -1.42
CA LEU A 133 -4.17 -9.28 -1.42
C LEU A 133 -4.09 -10.53 -0.53
N GLU A 134 -4.69 -10.48 0.67
CA GLU A 134 -4.78 -11.60 1.59
C GLU A 134 -5.55 -12.78 1.00
N GLU A 135 -6.62 -12.52 0.27
CA GLU A 135 -7.35 -13.56 -0.47
C GLU A 135 -6.49 -14.20 -1.57
N CYS A 136 -5.73 -13.39 -2.32
CA CYS A 136 -4.80 -13.89 -3.33
C CYS A 136 -3.71 -14.75 -2.69
N GLU A 137 -3.12 -14.30 -1.59
CA GLU A 137 -2.10 -15.02 -0.83
C GLU A 137 -2.62 -16.37 -0.32
N GLN A 138 -3.82 -16.40 0.27
CA GLN A 138 -4.43 -17.64 0.76
C GLN A 138 -4.66 -18.65 -0.38
N ARG A 139 -5.19 -18.19 -1.52
CA ARG A 139 -5.38 -19.04 -2.71
C ARG A 139 -4.04 -19.56 -3.24
N LEU A 140 -3.02 -18.70 -3.30
CA LEU A 140 -1.67 -19.06 -3.73
C LEU A 140 -1.06 -20.14 -2.81
N VAL A 141 -1.09 -19.94 -1.50
CA VAL A 141 -0.55 -20.91 -0.53
C VAL A 141 -1.25 -22.25 -0.63
N ARG A 142 -2.58 -22.27 -0.76
CA ARG A 142 -3.34 -23.51 -0.95
C ARG A 142 -2.93 -24.24 -2.23
N ARG A 143 -2.69 -23.53 -3.33
CA ARG A 143 -2.24 -24.12 -4.60
C ARG A 143 -0.81 -24.66 -4.52
N ILE A 144 0.09 -23.97 -3.83
CA ILE A 144 1.47 -24.43 -3.60
C ILE A 144 1.48 -25.73 -2.78
N GLN A 145 0.59 -25.84 -1.79
CA GLN A 145 0.49 -27.01 -0.91
C GLN A 145 -0.31 -28.17 -1.52
N ALA A 146 -1.03 -27.95 -2.62
CA ALA A 146 -1.84 -28.98 -3.25
C ALA A 146 -0.93 -30.08 -3.83
N PRO A 147 -1.09 -31.35 -3.41
CA PRO A 147 -0.32 -32.45 -3.96
C PRO A 147 -0.68 -32.65 -5.43
N SER A 148 0.32 -32.83 -6.27
CA SER A 148 0.09 -33.17 -7.67
C SER A 148 -0.47 -34.59 -7.78
N SER A 149 -1.49 -34.77 -8.60
CA SER A 149 -2.17 -36.06 -8.69
C SER A 149 -1.24 -37.13 -9.29
N THR A 150 -1.25 -38.34 -8.73
CA THR A 150 -0.42 -39.48 -9.15
C THR A 150 -0.96 -40.18 -10.42
N ARG A 151 -1.67 -39.47 -11.29
CA ARG A 151 -2.38 -40.03 -12.45
C ARG A 151 -1.44 -40.28 -13.64
N THR A 152 -1.96 -40.95 -14.67
CA THR A 152 -1.26 -41.29 -15.92
C THR A 152 -0.65 -40.07 -16.60
N ASP A 153 0.47 -40.26 -17.32
CA ASP A 153 1.26 -39.17 -17.94
C ASP A 153 0.44 -38.17 -18.78
N GLY A 154 -0.62 -38.62 -19.47
CA GLY A 154 -1.52 -37.74 -20.23
C GLY A 154 -2.41 -36.85 -19.38
N ASP A 155 -2.86 -37.33 -18.22
CA ASP A 155 -3.65 -36.56 -17.25
C ASP A 155 -2.77 -35.48 -16.60
N THR A 156 -1.49 -35.79 -16.38
CA THR A 156 -0.50 -34.88 -15.77
C THR A 156 -0.25 -33.62 -16.62
N ILE A 157 -0.22 -33.74 -17.96
CA ILE A 157 -0.02 -32.59 -18.86
C ILE A 157 -1.22 -31.64 -18.83
N GLN A 158 -2.45 -32.19 -18.91
CA GLN A 158 -3.66 -31.38 -18.84
C GLN A 158 -3.80 -30.69 -17.49
N GLU A 159 -3.52 -31.39 -16.39
CA GLU A 159 -3.54 -30.84 -15.04
C GLU A 159 -2.53 -29.69 -14.89
N ASN A 160 -1.28 -29.88 -15.32
CA ASN A 160 -0.27 -28.83 -15.24
C ASN A 160 -0.64 -27.62 -16.13
N THR A 161 -1.07 -27.86 -17.36
CA THR A 161 -1.54 -26.80 -18.26
C THR A 161 -2.65 -25.96 -17.62
N PHE A 162 -3.61 -26.62 -16.95
CA PHE A 162 -4.66 -25.94 -16.20
C PHE A 162 -4.10 -25.10 -15.05
N ARG A 163 -3.19 -25.67 -14.24
CA ARG A 163 -2.53 -24.94 -13.13
C ARG A 163 -1.75 -23.73 -13.61
N VAL A 164 -1.03 -23.83 -14.75
CA VAL A 164 -0.32 -22.70 -15.37
C VAL A 164 -1.31 -21.61 -15.74
N ALA A 165 -2.38 -21.92 -16.47
CA ALA A 165 -3.37 -20.93 -16.88
C ALA A 165 -4.07 -20.27 -15.68
N GLU A 166 -4.39 -21.03 -14.64
CA GLU A 166 -4.99 -20.52 -13.41
C GLU A 166 -4.04 -19.60 -12.62
N GLN A 167 -2.73 -19.89 -12.68
CA GLN A 167 -1.70 -19.09 -12.04
C GLN A 167 -1.37 -17.83 -12.85
N GLU A 168 -1.41 -17.88 -14.18
CA GLU A 168 -1.29 -16.71 -15.05
C GLU A 168 -2.43 -15.71 -14.83
N ARG A 169 -3.65 -16.20 -14.64
CA ARG A 169 -4.80 -15.35 -14.26
C ARG A 169 -4.58 -14.66 -12.93
N MET A 170 -4.08 -15.37 -11.92
CA MET A 170 -3.75 -14.78 -10.62
C MET A 170 -2.63 -13.73 -10.73
N GLN A 171 -1.65 -13.95 -11.60
CA GLN A 171 -0.61 -12.95 -11.88
C GLN A 171 -1.18 -11.66 -12.46
N GLU A 172 -2.20 -11.75 -13.33
CA GLU A 172 -2.92 -10.58 -13.82
C GLU A 172 -3.69 -9.87 -12.69
N ASP A 173 -4.43 -10.62 -11.86
CA ASP A 173 -5.13 -10.06 -10.70
C ASP A 173 -4.17 -9.30 -9.76
N LEU A 174 -2.99 -9.86 -9.50
CA LEU A 174 -1.95 -9.23 -8.68
C LEU A 174 -1.32 -8.02 -9.36
N ARG A 175 -1.14 -8.04 -10.69
CA ARG A 175 -0.63 -6.89 -11.45
C ARG A 175 -1.60 -5.72 -11.36
N GLN A 176 -2.91 -5.97 -11.54
CA GLN A 176 -3.93 -4.95 -11.37
C GLN A 176 -3.93 -4.39 -9.94
N LEU A 177 -3.91 -5.27 -8.94
CA LEU A 177 -3.87 -4.83 -7.54
C LEU A 177 -2.59 -4.04 -7.21
N LYS A 178 -1.47 -4.31 -7.89
CA LYS A 178 -0.21 -3.55 -7.73
C LYS A 178 -0.38 -2.14 -8.27
N SER A 179 -1.02 -2.00 -9.43
CA SER A 179 -1.35 -0.72 -10.03
C SER A 179 -2.31 0.08 -9.15
N ASP A 180 -3.35 -0.56 -8.61
CA ASP A 180 -4.29 0.07 -7.66
C ASP A 180 -3.53 0.62 -6.44
N LEU A 181 -2.63 -0.18 -5.86
CA LEU A 181 -1.79 0.23 -4.73
C LEU A 181 -0.85 1.39 -5.07
N GLN A 182 -0.24 1.39 -6.26
CA GLN A 182 0.62 2.49 -6.71
C GLN A 182 -0.14 3.81 -6.77
N HIS A 183 -1.35 3.82 -7.36
CA HIS A 183 -2.18 5.03 -7.41
C HIS A 183 -2.57 5.54 -6.02
N VAL A 184 -2.91 4.63 -5.09
CA VAL A 184 -3.22 5.03 -3.70
C VAL A 184 -1.95 5.52 -2.99
N SER A 185 -0.80 4.88 -3.21
CA SER A 185 0.49 5.30 -2.65
C SER A 185 0.87 6.72 -3.07
N GLU A 186 0.79 7.03 -4.36
CA GLU A 186 1.08 8.38 -4.87
C GLU A 186 0.21 9.46 -4.22
N ARG A 187 -1.10 9.16 -4.06
CA ARG A 187 -2.03 10.05 -3.37
C ARG A 187 -1.68 10.19 -1.89
N CYS A 188 -1.37 9.09 -1.20
CA CYS A 188 -0.95 9.10 0.20
C CYS A 188 0.35 9.90 0.40
N ASP A 189 1.35 9.71 -0.46
CA ASP A 189 2.62 10.42 -0.40
C ASP A 189 2.41 11.93 -0.62
N SER A 190 1.59 12.31 -1.60
CA SER A 190 1.25 13.71 -1.85
C SER A 190 0.54 14.38 -0.66
N PHE A 191 -0.26 13.62 0.08
CA PHE A 191 -0.92 14.07 1.31
C PHE A 191 0.08 14.16 2.47
N LEU A 192 0.88 13.12 2.70
CA LEU A 192 1.86 13.05 3.78
C LEU A 192 2.99 14.08 3.63
N HIS A 193 3.36 14.46 2.41
CA HIS A 193 4.34 15.52 2.15
C HIS A 193 3.87 16.90 2.62
N LYS A 194 2.55 17.13 2.72
CA LYS A 194 1.99 18.38 3.25
C LYS A 194 2.03 18.47 4.77
N SER A 195 2.60 17.47 5.46
CA SER A 195 2.68 17.38 6.92
C SER A 195 1.31 17.58 7.59
N PRO A 196 0.34 16.71 7.30
CA PRO A 196 -1.00 16.83 7.86
C PRO A 196 -0.95 16.73 9.39
N THR A 197 -1.78 17.52 10.06
CA THR A 197 -1.81 17.59 11.53
C THR A 197 -2.73 16.53 12.16
N GLY A 198 -3.49 15.82 11.34
CA GLY A 198 -4.43 14.79 11.78
C GLY A 198 -3.78 13.58 12.45
N SER A 199 -4.45 13.05 13.48
CA SER A 199 -3.98 11.91 14.28
C SER A 199 -3.78 10.61 13.50
N SER A 200 -4.50 10.43 12.39
CA SER A 200 -4.42 9.24 11.55
C SER A 200 -3.20 9.20 10.62
N ALA A 201 -2.47 10.31 10.43
CA ALA A 201 -1.37 10.39 9.47
C ALA A 201 -0.19 9.41 9.73
N PRO A 202 0.29 9.22 10.97
CA PRO A 202 1.33 8.23 11.26
C PRO A 202 0.86 6.79 10.99
N HIS A 203 -0.40 6.49 11.32
CA HIS A 203 -0.98 5.17 11.06
C HIS A 203 -1.09 4.90 9.55
N LEU A 204 -1.54 5.89 8.77
CA LEU A 204 -1.59 5.80 7.31
C LEU A 204 -0.22 5.47 6.71
N ARG A 205 0.83 6.15 7.15
CA ARG A 205 2.21 5.88 6.69
C ARG A 205 2.65 4.45 7.01
N SER A 206 2.36 3.98 8.23
CA SER A 206 2.71 2.62 8.64
C SER A 206 1.97 1.56 7.83
N GLU A 207 0.66 1.71 7.63
CA GLU A 207 -0.14 0.74 6.86
C GLU A 207 0.26 0.73 5.38
N LEU A 208 0.56 1.89 4.79
CA LEU A 208 1.03 1.98 3.41
C LEU A 208 2.33 1.18 3.21
N ASN A 209 3.34 1.42 4.06
CA ASN A 209 4.63 0.72 3.98
C ASN A 209 4.46 -0.79 4.12
N LEU A 210 3.71 -1.23 5.13
CA LEU A 210 3.44 -2.66 5.35
C LEU A 210 2.72 -3.31 4.16
N LEU A 211 1.77 -2.60 3.55
CA LEU A 211 1.01 -3.12 2.42
C LEU A 211 1.87 -3.20 1.14
N VAL A 212 2.75 -2.23 0.90
CA VAL A 212 3.72 -2.25 -0.21
C VAL A 212 4.66 -3.45 -0.07
N GLU A 213 5.26 -3.65 1.12
CA GLU A 213 6.13 -4.80 1.38
C GLU A 213 5.39 -6.13 1.19
N LYS A 214 4.17 -6.23 1.73
CA LYS A 214 3.34 -7.43 1.56
C LYS A 214 3.02 -7.68 0.08
N MET A 215 2.74 -6.62 -0.68
CA MET A 215 2.44 -6.74 -2.10
C MET A 215 3.61 -7.28 -2.89
N ASP A 216 4.82 -6.75 -2.67
CA ASP A 216 6.03 -7.26 -3.31
C ASP A 216 6.33 -8.71 -2.92
N HIS A 217 6.11 -9.08 -1.65
CA HIS A 217 6.28 -10.46 -1.19
C HIS A 217 5.33 -11.43 -1.92
N VAL A 218 4.02 -11.15 -1.93
CA VAL A 218 3.01 -12.03 -2.55
C VAL A 218 3.20 -12.08 -4.07
N TYR A 219 3.52 -10.96 -4.71
CA TYR A 219 3.82 -10.90 -6.13
C TYR A 219 5.05 -11.75 -6.49
N GLY A 220 6.14 -11.59 -5.74
CA GLY A 220 7.36 -12.37 -5.93
C GLY A 220 7.14 -13.87 -5.76
N LEU A 221 6.42 -14.27 -4.71
CA LEU A 221 6.05 -15.67 -4.48
C LEU A 221 5.21 -16.24 -5.65
N SER A 222 4.24 -15.47 -6.12
CA SER A 222 3.39 -15.85 -7.25
C SER A 222 4.19 -16.05 -8.54
N SER A 223 5.21 -15.21 -8.77
CA SER A 223 6.09 -15.31 -9.94
C SER A 223 6.93 -16.58 -9.90
N ILE A 224 7.59 -16.85 -8.77
CA ILE A 224 8.44 -18.04 -8.60
C ILE A 224 7.60 -19.31 -8.73
N TYR A 225 6.38 -19.32 -8.19
CA TYR A 225 5.49 -20.48 -8.33
C TYR A 225 5.02 -20.67 -9.78
N LEU A 226 4.74 -19.61 -10.52
CA LEU A 226 4.43 -19.71 -11.95
C LEU A 226 5.62 -20.27 -12.75
N ASP A 227 6.84 -19.80 -12.46
CA ASP A 227 8.06 -20.28 -13.11
C ASP A 227 8.28 -21.78 -12.83
N LYS A 228 8.05 -22.23 -11.58
CA LYS A 228 8.06 -23.65 -11.24
C LYS A 228 7.08 -24.43 -12.14
N LEU A 229 5.82 -24.02 -12.21
CA LEU A 229 4.80 -24.72 -13.01
C LEU A 229 5.23 -24.82 -14.48
N LYS A 230 5.74 -23.72 -15.07
CA LYS A 230 6.24 -23.68 -16.45
C LYS A 230 7.45 -24.60 -16.65
N THR A 231 8.38 -24.65 -15.69
CA THR A 231 9.53 -25.57 -15.79
C THR A 231 9.10 -27.04 -15.70
N VAL A 232 8.12 -27.37 -14.84
CA VAL A 232 7.56 -28.73 -14.78
C VAL A 232 6.86 -29.09 -16.09
N ASP A 233 6.08 -28.17 -16.65
CA ASP A 233 5.38 -28.34 -17.92
C ASP A 233 6.34 -28.62 -19.11
N VAL A 234 7.47 -27.92 -19.16
CA VAL A 234 8.56 -28.21 -20.11
C VAL A 234 9.13 -29.62 -19.89
N ILE A 235 9.46 -29.98 -18.64
CA ILE A 235 10.00 -31.31 -18.32
C ILE A 235 9.01 -32.40 -18.72
N VAL A 236 7.72 -32.28 -18.40
CA VAL A 236 6.72 -33.31 -18.72
C VAL A 236 6.70 -33.58 -20.23
N ARG A 237 6.67 -32.52 -21.06
CA ARG A 237 6.70 -32.66 -22.52
C ARG A 237 8.01 -33.23 -23.03
N SER A 238 9.15 -32.77 -22.50
CA SER A 238 10.48 -33.27 -22.87
C SER A 238 10.61 -34.76 -22.55
N THR A 239 10.15 -35.18 -21.38
CA THR A 239 10.15 -36.58 -20.94
C THR A 239 9.24 -37.45 -21.83
N GLN A 240 8.06 -36.96 -22.22
CA GLN A 240 7.16 -37.68 -23.13
C GLN A 240 7.73 -37.79 -24.55
N GLY A 241 8.38 -36.74 -25.05
CA GLY A 241 9.06 -36.74 -26.34
C GLY A 241 10.21 -37.75 -26.36
N ALA A 242 11.05 -37.74 -25.33
CA ALA A 242 12.14 -38.71 -25.15
C ALA A 242 11.61 -40.15 -25.05
N GLU A 243 10.55 -40.39 -24.27
CA GLU A 243 9.90 -41.71 -24.16
C GLU A 243 9.37 -42.21 -25.52
N SER A 244 8.72 -41.34 -26.28
CA SER A 244 8.19 -41.68 -27.62
C SER A 244 9.31 -42.00 -28.60
N LEU A 245 10.42 -41.25 -28.51
CA LEU A 245 11.62 -41.49 -29.31
C LEU A 245 12.24 -42.86 -28.99
N VAL A 246 12.50 -43.14 -27.72
CA VAL A 246 13.07 -44.42 -27.26
C VAL A 246 12.18 -45.58 -27.71
N LYS A 247 10.88 -45.53 -27.43
CA LYS A 247 9.92 -46.56 -27.86
C LYS A 247 9.90 -46.75 -29.37
N GLY A 248 10.00 -45.67 -30.14
CA GLY A 248 10.03 -45.76 -31.60
C GLY A 248 11.21 -46.59 -32.11
N TYR A 249 12.40 -46.44 -31.51
CA TYR A 249 13.57 -47.24 -31.89
C TYR A 249 13.54 -48.65 -31.29
N GLU A 250 13.06 -48.82 -30.06
CA GLU A 250 12.85 -50.16 -29.46
C GLU A 250 11.90 -51.00 -30.34
N VAL A 251 10.82 -50.40 -30.85
CA VAL A 251 9.87 -51.07 -31.76
C VAL A 251 10.54 -51.40 -33.10
N LYS A 252 11.27 -50.45 -33.70
CA LYS A 252 12.02 -50.69 -34.96
C LYS A 252 12.99 -51.86 -34.82
N LEU A 253 13.76 -51.90 -33.73
CA LEU A 253 14.67 -52.99 -33.44
C LEU A 253 13.93 -54.32 -33.21
N SER A 254 12.77 -54.31 -32.55
CA SER A 254 12.00 -55.55 -32.35
C SER A 254 11.42 -56.13 -33.65
N GLN A 255 11.12 -55.29 -34.65
CA GLN A 255 10.52 -55.72 -35.92
C GLN A 255 11.55 -56.26 -36.93
N GLU A 256 12.83 -55.97 -36.73
CA GLU A 256 13.91 -56.32 -37.68
C GLU A 256 14.49 -57.74 -37.52
N GLU A 257 13.84 -58.64 -36.77
CA GLU A 257 14.36 -59.99 -36.50
C GLU A 257 14.42 -60.96 -37.71
N ALA A 258 14.00 -60.54 -38.91
CA ALA A 258 14.05 -61.39 -40.10
C ALA A 258 15.45 -61.45 -40.73
N VAL A 259 16.02 -62.65 -40.87
CA VAL A 259 17.33 -62.88 -41.51
C VAL A 259 17.26 -62.46 -43.00
N PRO A 260 18.14 -61.57 -43.47
CA PRO A 260 18.16 -61.16 -44.88
C PRO A 260 18.38 -62.36 -45.81
N ALA A 261 17.57 -62.48 -46.87
CA ALA A 261 17.56 -63.66 -47.74
C ALA A 261 18.67 -63.69 -48.82
N ASP A 262 19.22 -62.53 -49.18
CA ASP A 262 20.24 -62.40 -50.23
C ASP A 262 21.24 -61.25 -49.96
N LEU A 263 22.31 -61.19 -50.75
CA LEU A 263 23.38 -60.19 -50.61
C LEU A 263 22.87 -58.74 -50.72
N THR A 264 21.89 -58.50 -51.59
CA THR A 264 21.28 -57.18 -51.81
C THR A 264 20.49 -56.76 -50.58
N ALA A 265 19.72 -57.68 -50.00
CA ALA A 265 19.01 -57.47 -48.74
C ALA A 265 19.98 -57.19 -47.58
N ILE A 266 21.11 -57.91 -47.50
CA ILE A 266 22.16 -57.66 -46.49
C ILE A 266 22.76 -56.24 -46.64
N GLN A 267 23.11 -55.84 -47.87
CA GLN A 267 23.68 -54.50 -48.12
C GLN A 267 22.69 -53.38 -47.80
N SER A 268 21.42 -53.55 -48.17
CA SER A 268 20.35 -52.59 -47.87
C SER A 268 20.10 -52.48 -46.36
N HIS A 269 20.09 -53.61 -45.65
CA HIS A 269 19.92 -53.65 -44.20
C HIS A 269 21.09 -52.96 -43.48
N ARG A 270 22.33 -53.23 -43.90
CA ARG A 270 23.52 -52.53 -43.38
C ARG A 270 23.42 -51.01 -43.56
N ALA A 271 23.00 -50.54 -44.73
CA ALA A 271 22.83 -49.11 -44.98
C ALA A 271 21.75 -48.50 -44.07
N THR A 272 20.66 -49.24 -43.83
CA THR A 272 19.58 -48.83 -42.92
C THR A 272 20.08 -48.71 -41.48
N LEU A 273 20.82 -49.69 -40.96
CA LEU A 273 21.41 -49.65 -39.62
C LEU A 273 22.42 -48.50 -39.46
N GLN A 274 23.26 -48.25 -40.47
CA GLN A 274 24.18 -47.10 -40.48
C GLN A 274 23.43 -45.77 -40.42
N GLN A 275 22.33 -45.64 -41.16
CA GLN A 275 21.47 -44.46 -41.08
C GLN A 275 20.85 -44.31 -39.69
N TRP A 276 20.33 -45.39 -39.10
CA TRP A 276 19.72 -45.35 -37.77
C TRP A 276 20.73 -44.97 -36.69
N LEU A 277 21.95 -45.48 -36.79
CA LEU A 277 23.04 -45.13 -35.86
C LEU A 277 23.39 -43.64 -35.95
N SER A 278 23.47 -43.10 -37.18
CA SER A 278 23.68 -41.66 -37.40
C SER A 278 22.53 -40.82 -36.82
N ASP A 279 21.29 -41.20 -37.11
CA ASP A 279 20.10 -40.53 -36.61
C ASP A 279 20.02 -40.59 -35.07
N ALA A 280 20.39 -41.73 -34.47
CA ALA A 280 20.42 -41.89 -33.03
C ALA A 280 21.46 -40.98 -32.38
N LYS A 281 22.68 -40.92 -32.95
CA LYS A 281 23.72 -39.98 -32.48
C LYS A 281 23.25 -38.53 -32.53
N ASN A 282 22.57 -38.12 -33.60
CA ASN A 282 22.02 -36.76 -33.72
C ASN A 282 20.94 -36.47 -32.68
N LYS A 283 20.18 -37.48 -32.25
CA LYS A 283 19.10 -37.34 -31.26
C LYS A 283 19.56 -37.44 -29.80
N ASN A 284 20.84 -37.69 -29.53
CA ASN A 284 21.40 -37.58 -28.18
C ASN A 284 21.10 -36.22 -27.53
N ALA A 285 21.03 -35.16 -28.34
CA ALA A 285 20.69 -33.81 -27.90
C ALA A 285 19.34 -33.74 -27.15
N VAL A 286 18.36 -34.59 -27.48
CA VAL A 286 17.05 -34.63 -26.78
C VAL A 286 17.22 -34.93 -25.29
N PHE A 287 18.14 -35.84 -24.95
CA PHE A 287 18.38 -36.23 -23.56
C PHE A 287 19.25 -35.22 -22.82
N SER A 288 20.20 -34.58 -23.52
CA SER A 288 20.95 -33.44 -22.97
C SER A 288 20.01 -32.27 -22.64
N THR A 289 19.07 -31.93 -23.53
CA THR A 289 18.05 -30.92 -23.25
C THR A 289 17.17 -31.31 -22.05
N LEU A 290 16.75 -32.59 -21.95
CA LEU A 290 15.97 -33.06 -20.81
C LEU A 290 16.73 -32.91 -19.48
N GLU A 291 18.03 -33.21 -19.45
CA GLU A 291 18.87 -33.03 -18.27
C GLU A 291 18.99 -31.55 -17.87
N GLU A 292 19.19 -30.66 -18.85
CA GLU A 292 19.20 -29.21 -18.62
C GLU A 292 17.86 -28.69 -18.08
N ASP A 293 16.74 -29.17 -18.61
CA ASP A 293 15.41 -28.77 -18.18
C ASP A 293 15.13 -29.22 -16.74
N VAL A 294 15.53 -30.45 -16.38
CA VAL A 294 15.50 -30.95 -14.99
C VAL A 294 16.37 -30.10 -14.07
N ALA A 295 17.57 -29.71 -14.50
CA ALA A 295 18.44 -28.83 -13.72
C ALA A 295 17.81 -27.45 -13.48
N LYS A 296 17.18 -26.85 -14.50
CA LYS A 296 16.45 -25.57 -14.36
C LYS A 296 15.30 -25.66 -13.36
N ALA A 297 14.52 -26.74 -13.40
CA ALA A 297 13.39 -26.91 -12.48
C ALA A 297 13.84 -27.17 -11.03
N LYS A 298 15.03 -27.74 -10.81
CA LYS A 298 15.62 -27.82 -9.47
C LYS A 298 15.91 -26.44 -8.89
N VAL A 299 16.49 -25.55 -9.70
CA VAL A 299 16.79 -24.17 -9.27
C VAL A 299 15.51 -23.41 -8.87
N THR A 300 14.45 -23.51 -9.66
CA THR A 300 13.15 -22.88 -9.33
C THR A 300 12.50 -23.54 -8.11
N GLY A 301 12.60 -24.87 -7.97
CA GLY A 301 12.17 -25.61 -6.79
C GLY A 301 12.88 -25.18 -5.50
N GLU A 302 14.20 -24.99 -5.54
CA GLU A 302 15.00 -24.53 -4.40
C GLU A 302 14.67 -23.08 -4.00
N GLN A 303 14.40 -22.21 -4.97
CA GLN A 303 13.93 -20.85 -4.70
C GLN A 303 12.60 -20.87 -3.94
N LEU A 304 11.66 -21.71 -4.36
CA LEU A 304 10.37 -21.84 -3.69
C LEU A 304 10.49 -22.50 -2.31
N TYR A 305 11.38 -23.48 -2.16
CA TYR A 305 11.70 -24.09 -0.88
C TYR A 305 12.22 -23.06 0.13
N ARG A 306 13.10 -22.14 -0.29
CA ARG A 306 13.59 -21.07 0.58
C ARG A 306 12.48 -20.14 1.08
N LEU A 307 11.42 -19.94 0.29
CA LEU A 307 10.33 -19.02 0.64
C LEU A 307 9.19 -19.68 1.42
N LYS A 308 8.86 -20.94 1.13
CA LYS A 308 7.68 -21.63 1.72
C LYS A 308 7.95 -23.05 2.23
N GLN A 309 9.22 -23.47 2.29
CA GLN A 309 9.63 -24.83 2.71
C GLN A 309 8.90 -25.95 1.94
N GLU A 310 8.47 -25.67 0.71
CA GLU A 310 7.77 -26.65 -0.11
C GLU A 310 8.76 -27.66 -0.69
N ARG A 311 8.61 -28.95 -0.32
CA ARG A 311 9.42 -30.04 -0.89
C ARG A 311 8.67 -30.65 -2.06
N SER A 312 9.20 -30.47 -3.26
CA SER A 312 8.64 -31.11 -4.46
C SER A 312 9.26 -32.50 -4.66
N MET A 313 8.52 -33.55 -4.26
CA MET A 313 8.89 -34.95 -4.58
C MET A 313 8.79 -35.26 -6.09
N GLU A 314 8.19 -34.37 -6.87
CA GLU A 314 8.00 -34.56 -8.31
C GLU A 314 9.31 -34.40 -9.09
N LEU A 315 10.20 -33.51 -8.66
CA LEU A 315 11.47 -33.27 -9.34
C LEU A 315 12.38 -34.49 -9.29
N GLU A 316 12.40 -35.20 -8.15
CA GLU A 316 13.13 -36.46 -7.99
C GLU A 316 12.60 -37.52 -8.97
N ARG A 317 11.28 -37.62 -9.12
CA ARG A 317 10.64 -38.53 -10.08
C ARG A 317 11.04 -38.24 -11.52
N TYR A 318 11.07 -36.97 -11.93
CA TYR A 318 11.47 -36.61 -13.30
C TYR A 318 12.96 -36.85 -13.54
N GLN A 319 13.81 -36.63 -12.54
CA GLN A 319 15.22 -36.95 -12.63
C GLN A 319 15.46 -38.45 -12.84
N GLU A 320 14.78 -39.31 -12.05
CA GLU A 320 14.89 -40.76 -12.19
C GLU A 320 14.37 -41.24 -13.56
N LYS A 321 13.22 -40.71 -14.01
CA LYS A 321 12.66 -41.01 -15.33
C LYS A 321 13.60 -40.58 -16.46
N GLY A 322 14.26 -39.42 -16.33
CA GLY A 322 15.27 -38.96 -17.28
C GLY A 322 16.48 -39.90 -17.37
N ALA A 323 17.00 -40.35 -16.23
CA ALA A 323 18.09 -41.32 -16.18
C ALA A 323 17.70 -42.67 -16.82
N GLN A 324 16.51 -43.19 -16.51
CA GLN A 324 15.98 -44.42 -17.08
C GLN A 324 15.87 -44.33 -18.62
N LEU A 325 15.38 -43.20 -19.13
CA LEU A 325 15.25 -42.93 -20.55
C LEU A 325 16.60 -42.88 -21.25
N TRP A 326 17.60 -42.25 -20.63
CA TRP A 326 18.97 -42.22 -21.13
C TRP A 326 19.57 -43.63 -21.21
N ASP A 327 19.41 -44.45 -20.18
CA ASP A 327 19.93 -45.82 -20.16
C ASP A 327 19.29 -46.71 -21.25
N ARG A 328 17.98 -46.54 -21.50
CA ARG A 328 17.29 -47.21 -22.61
C ARG A 328 17.80 -46.74 -23.96
N TRP A 329 18.05 -45.44 -24.11
CA TRP A 329 18.57 -44.88 -25.34
C TRP A 329 19.99 -45.36 -25.67
N GLN A 330 20.88 -45.44 -24.67
CA GLN A 330 22.21 -46.01 -24.84
C GLN A 330 22.15 -47.48 -25.29
N ARG A 331 21.24 -48.28 -24.70
CA ARG A 331 21.02 -49.67 -25.11
C ARG A 331 20.53 -49.79 -26.55
N VAL A 332 19.63 -48.91 -27.00
CA VAL A 332 19.21 -48.82 -28.41
C VAL A 332 20.42 -48.59 -29.31
N GLY A 333 21.28 -47.61 -28.98
CA GLY A 333 22.50 -47.32 -29.74
C GLY A 333 23.44 -48.53 -29.83
N SER A 334 23.74 -49.17 -28.70
CA SER A 334 24.60 -50.36 -28.65
C SER A 334 24.00 -51.54 -29.43
N GLN A 335 22.68 -51.72 -29.40
CA GLN A 335 22.01 -52.79 -30.13
C GLN A 335 22.03 -52.56 -31.65
N ILE A 336 21.88 -51.31 -32.12
CA ILE A 336 22.05 -50.95 -33.53
C ILE A 336 23.49 -51.21 -33.99
N GLU A 337 24.48 -50.92 -33.16
CA GLU A 337 25.90 -51.14 -33.49
C GLU A 337 26.31 -52.61 -33.47
N THR A 338 25.64 -53.43 -32.65
CA THR A 338 25.90 -54.87 -32.55
C THR A 338 25.28 -55.65 -33.73
N ARG A 339 24.14 -55.19 -34.24
CA ARG A 339 23.48 -55.74 -35.44
C ARG A 339 24.20 -55.28 -36.70
#